data_AF-C0CXI8-F1
#
_entry.id   AF-C0CXI8-F1
#
_cell.length_a   1.000
_cell.length_b   1.000
_cell.length_c   1.000
_cell.angle_alpha   90.00
_cell.angle_beta   90.00
_cell.angle_gamma   90.00
#
_symmetry.space_group_name_H-M   'P 1'
#
loop_
_entity.id
_entity.type
_entity.pdbx_description
1 polymer ?
#
loop_
_entity_poly.entity_id
_entity_poly.type
_entity_poly.pdbx_seq_one_letter_code
_entity_poly.pdbx_strand_id
1 'polypeptide(L)'
;MEMILVSGFFIICAALCVTVFVKADSTSRRARDINQAVLAAETLAEEIKAGKVETLGDGLPMPDRDFSGFLAQWENDEQRARRELISQAEDFHSYAPVWDEDWNRYPDAGALAAAGKETAYAAQVLCGTVDHMQMTQIVVMRYGARDKGTVLYALNADQYIKP
;
A
#
# COMPACT_ATOMS: atom_id res chain seq x y z
N MET A 1 -42.55 -19.25 -32.47
CA MET A 1 -41.18 -19.73 -32.22
C MET A 1 -40.12 -18.65 -32.44
N GLU A 2 -40.30 -17.67 -33.33
CA GLU A 2 -39.32 -16.58 -33.55
C GLU A 2 -39.16 -15.60 -32.36
N MET A 3 -40.24 -15.17 -31.71
CA MET A 3 -40.17 -14.23 -30.57
C MET A 3 -39.41 -14.79 -29.34
N ILE A 4 -39.37 -16.12 -29.18
CA ILE A 4 -38.65 -16.80 -28.09
C ILE A 4 -37.14 -16.84 -28.37
N LEU A 5 -36.73 -17.03 -29.62
CA LEU A 5 -35.32 -17.01 -30.03
C LEU A 5 -34.71 -15.61 -29.87
N VAL A 6 -35.45 -14.57 -30.26
CA VAL A 6 -35.01 -13.17 -30.13
C VAL A 6 -34.84 -12.79 -28.66
N SER A 7 -35.84 -13.06 -27.82
CA SER A 7 -35.75 -12.77 -26.38
C SER A 7 -34.63 -13.56 -25.70
N GLY A 8 -34.42 -14.83 -26.06
CA GLY A 8 -33.29 -15.64 -25.57
C GLY A 8 -31.92 -15.04 -25.94
N PHE A 9 -31.75 -14.60 -27.18
CA PHE A 9 -30.50 -13.94 -27.62
C PHE A 9 -30.24 -12.63 -26.86
N PHE A 10 -31.27 -11.80 -26.66
CA PHE A 10 -31.14 -10.58 -25.88
C PHE A 10 -30.78 -10.83 -24.42
N ILE A 11 -31.35 -11.87 -23.78
CA ILE A 11 -31.02 -12.24 -22.41
C ILE A 11 -29.55 -12.69 -22.29
N ILE A 12 -29.08 -13.52 -23.22
CA ILE A 12 -27.68 -13.98 -23.23
C ILE A 12 -26.72 -12.80 -23.46
N CYS A 13 -27.04 -11.93 -24.43
CA CYS A 13 -26.25 -10.74 -24.71
C CYS A 13 -26.17 -9.82 -23.49
N ALA A 14 -27.31 -9.55 -22.84
CA ALA A 14 -27.36 -8.75 -21.62
C ALA A 14 -26.53 -9.36 -20.49
N ALA A 15 -26.61 -10.69 -20.27
CA ALA A 15 -25.83 -11.38 -19.25
C ALA A 15 -24.31 -11.28 -19.51
N LEU A 16 -23.88 -11.43 -20.77
CA LEU A 16 -22.48 -11.25 -21.16
C LEU A 16 -22.02 -9.81 -20.94
N CYS A 17 -22.80 -8.81 -21.36
CA CYS A 17 -22.46 -7.40 -21.18
C CYS A 17 -22.31 -7.02 -19.70
N VAL A 18 -23.21 -7.47 -18.83
CA VAL A 18 -23.14 -7.20 -17.39
C VAL A 18 -21.90 -7.86 -16.77
N THR A 19 -21.59 -9.10 -17.15
CA THR A 19 -20.42 -9.82 -16.63
C THR A 19 -19.11 -9.13 -17.01
N VAL A 20 -18.97 -8.73 -18.27
CA VAL A 20 -17.80 -7.99 -18.76
C VAL A 20 -17.70 -6.63 -18.07
N PHE A 21 -18.81 -5.92 -17.89
CA PHE A 21 -18.84 -4.62 -17.22
C PHE A 21 -18.38 -4.73 -15.76
N VAL A 22 -18.89 -5.68 -14.98
CA VAL A 22 -18.47 -5.91 -13.59
C VAL A 22 -16.98 -6.23 -13.52
N LYS A 23 -16.49 -7.06 -14.44
CA LYS A 23 -15.06 -7.40 -14.51
C LYS A 23 -14.21 -6.17 -14.86
N ALA A 24 -14.66 -5.35 -15.80
CA ALA A 24 -13.97 -4.11 -16.18
C ALA A 24 -13.94 -3.10 -15.03
N ASP A 25 -15.05 -2.91 -14.31
CA ASP A 25 -15.12 -2.01 -13.15
C ASP A 25 -14.16 -2.46 -12.04
N SER A 26 -14.17 -3.74 -11.68
CA SER A 26 -13.23 -4.28 -10.67
C SER A 26 -11.76 -4.13 -11.08
N THR A 27 -11.46 -4.30 -12.38
CA THR A 27 -10.12 -4.12 -12.92
C THR A 27 -9.70 -2.64 -12.89
N SER A 28 -10.62 -1.73 -13.23
CA SER A 28 -10.39 -0.29 -13.20
C SER A 28 -10.09 0.20 -11.79
N ARG A 29 -10.87 -0.24 -10.79
CA ARG A 29 -10.60 0.07 -9.38
C ARG A 29 -9.24 -0.44 -8.94
N ARG A 30 -8.88 -1.68 -9.30
CA ARG A 30 -7.56 -2.23 -8.98
C ARG A 30 -6.42 -1.43 -9.62
N ALA A 31 -6.58 -0.99 -10.87
CA ALA A 31 -5.59 -0.15 -11.54
C ALA A 31 -5.44 1.22 -10.85
N ARG A 32 -6.56 1.83 -10.42
CA ARG A 32 -6.55 3.06 -9.62
C ARG A 32 -5.75 2.88 -8.32
N ASP A 33 -6.02 1.81 -7.58
CA ASP A 33 -5.36 1.54 -6.30
C ASP A 33 -3.84 1.34 -6.47
N ILE A 34 -3.42 0.64 -7.53
CA ILE A 34 -1.99 0.47 -7.83
C ILE A 34 -1.35 1.83 -8.15
N ASN A 35 -1.99 2.65 -8.99
CA ASN A 35 -1.46 3.96 -9.34
C ASN A 35 -1.33 4.87 -8.11
N GLN A 36 -2.34 4.85 -7.22
CA GLN A 36 -2.29 5.61 -5.98
C GLN A 36 -1.23 5.07 -5.02
N ALA A 37 -1.05 3.74 -4.94
CA ALA A 37 0.01 3.13 -4.13
C ALA A 37 1.41 3.54 -4.60
N VAL A 38 1.64 3.61 -5.92
CA VAL A 38 2.89 4.11 -6.50
C VAL A 38 3.13 5.57 -6.10
N LEU A 39 2.14 6.44 -6.34
CA LEU A 39 2.24 7.86 -5.98
C LEU A 39 2.48 8.06 -4.48
N ALA A 40 1.81 7.28 -3.64
CA ALA A 40 1.99 7.32 -2.20
C ALA A 40 3.41 6.90 -1.80
N ALA A 41 3.94 5.81 -2.36
CA ALA A 41 5.28 5.34 -2.06
C ALA A 41 6.36 6.34 -2.51
N GLU A 42 6.22 6.90 -3.72
CA GLU A 42 7.14 7.93 -4.23
C GLU A 42 7.09 9.20 -3.37
N THR A 43 5.88 9.65 -3.00
CA THR A 43 5.71 10.82 -2.14
C THR A 43 6.38 10.60 -0.78
N LEU A 44 6.19 9.43 -0.17
CA LEU A 44 6.84 9.09 1.10
C LEU A 44 8.37 9.06 0.96
N ALA A 45 8.89 8.48 -0.12
CA ALA A 45 10.33 8.47 -0.37
C ALA A 45 10.88 9.91 -0.47
N GLU A 46 10.22 10.79 -1.22
CA GLU A 46 10.65 12.18 -1.35
C GLU A 46 10.53 12.97 -0.04
N GLU A 47 9.51 12.72 0.78
CA GLU A 47 9.40 13.35 2.11
C GLU A 47 10.55 12.95 3.04
N ILE A 48 10.94 11.67 3.05
CA ILE A 48 12.06 11.16 3.85
C ILE A 48 13.38 11.77 3.39
N LYS A 49 13.63 11.79 2.07
CA LYS A 49 14.81 12.44 1.49
C LYS A 49 14.87 13.93 1.81
N ALA A 50 13.72 14.60 1.86
CA ALA A 50 13.62 16.01 2.23
C ALA A 50 13.69 16.25 3.75
N GLY A 51 13.78 15.21 4.57
CA GLY A 51 13.79 15.29 6.03
C GLY A 51 12.44 15.68 6.66
N LYS A 52 11.34 15.62 5.89
CA LYS A 52 9.99 15.97 6.33
C LYS A 52 9.30 14.78 7.01
N VAL A 53 9.94 14.22 8.02
CA VAL A 53 9.44 13.02 8.72
C VAL A 53 8.32 13.28 9.71
N GLU A 54 8.08 14.55 10.08
CA GLU A 54 7.02 14.96 11.02
C GLU A 54 5.61 14.54 10.56
N THR A 55 5.39 14.39 9.25
CA THR A 55 4.12 13.99 8.66
C THR A 55 3.94 12.46 8.59
N LEU A 56 4.99 11.67 8.85
CA LEU A 56 4.98 10.20 8.77
C LEU A 56 4.59 9.52 10.10
N GLY A 57 4.42 10.28 11.19
CA GLY A 57 4.11 9.76 12.52
C GLY A 57 5.29 9.01 13.15
N ASP A 58 5.05 8.27 14.24
CA ASP A 58 6.08 7.44 14.91
C ASP A 58 5.91 5.94 14.61
N GLY A 59 5.12 5.60 13.59
CA GLY A 59 4.81 4.22 13.22
C GLY A 59 3.92 3.46 14.21
N LEU A 60 3.35 4.17 15.19
CA LEU A 60 2.45 3.63 16.19
C LEU A 60 1.26 4.57 16.42
N PRO A 61 0.05 4.02 16.66
CA PRO A 61 -0.28 2.59 16.65
C PRO A 61 -0.32 2.00 15.23
N MET A 62 0.18 0.77 15.09
CA MET A 62 0.03 -0.02 13.86
C MET A 62 -1.45 -0.36 13.60
N PRO A 63 -1.84 -0.65 12.33
CA PRO A 63 -3.21 -1.01 11.98
C PRO A 63 -3.78 -2.19 12.77
N ASP A 64 -3.00 -3.26 12.93
CA ASP A 64 -3.27 -4.40 13.81
C ASP A 64 -2.00 -5.25 14.04
N ARG A 65 -2.14 -6.35 14.79
CA ARG A 65 -1.04 -7.28 15.11
C ARG A 65 -0.63 -8.17 13.92
N ASP A 66 -1.49 -8.35 12.93
CA ASP A 66 -1.30 -9.27 11.81
C ASP A 66 -0.53 -8.62 10.65
N PHE A 67 -0.42 -7.29 10.63
CA PHE A 67 0.26 -6.50 9.61
C PHE A 67 1.69 -6.99 9.33
N SER A 68 2.46 -7.28 10.38
CA SER A 68 3.82 -7.84 10.27
C SER A 68 3.85 -9.25 9.67
N GLY A 69 2.81 -10.05 9.95
CA GLY A 69 2.66 -11.39 9.38
C GLY A 69 2.43 -11.37 7.87
N PHE A 70 1.62 -10.43 7.38
CA PHE A 70 1.40 -10.26 5.94
C PHE A 70 2.66 -9.78 5.21
N LEU A 71 3.42 -8.86 5.81
CA LEU A 71 4.71 -8.44 5.27
C LEU A 71 5.69 -9.61 5.17
N ALA A 72 5.80 -10.41 6.24
CA ALA A 72 6.69 -11.58 6.26
C ALA A 72 6.30 -12.65 5.22
N GLN A 73 5.03 -12.75 4.83
CA GLN A 73 4.58 -13.65 3.77
C GLN A 73 4.95 -13.15 2.37
N TRP A 74 4.98 -11.83 2.17
CA TRP A 74 5.36 -11.22 0.90
C TRP A 74 6.88 -11.15 0.70
N GLU A 75 7.63 -10.91 1.78
CA GLU A 75 9.08 -10.78 1.75
C GLU A 75 9.77 -12.04 1.23
N ASN A 76 10.67 -11.85 0.28
CA ASN A 76 11.66 -12.86 -0.09
C ASN A 76 12.95 -12.67 0.73
N ASP A 77 13.93 -13.55 0.52
CA ASP A 77 15.20 -13.50 1.26
C ASP A 77 15.95 -12.18 1.05
N GLU A 78 15.85 -11.56 -0.12
CA GLU A 78 16.46 -10.26 -0.43
C GLU A 78 15.82 -9.12 0.37
N GLN A 79 14.49 -9.03 0.38
CA GLN A 79 13.77 -8.00 1.15
C GLN A 79 14.02 -8.16 2.65
N ARG A 80 14.09 -9.41 3.13
CA ARG A 80 14.40 -9.70 4.53
C ARG A 80 15.82 -9.27 4.89
N ALA A 81 16.82 -9.64 4.10
CA ALA A 81 18.21 -9.24 4.32
C ALA A 81 18.37 -7.72 4.31
N ARG A 82 17.68 -7.04 3.38
CA ARG A 82 17.67 -5.57 3.31
C ARG A 82 17.03 -4.95 4.54
N ARG A 83 15.88 -5.45 5.00
CA ARG A 83 15.25 -4.99 6.24
C ARG A 83 16.19 -5.15 7.44
N GLU A 84 16.82 -6.31 7.55
CA GLU A 84 17.80 -6.59 8.62
C GLU A 84 18.96 -5.59 8.57
N LEU A 85 19.47 -5.29 7.37
CA LEU A 85 20.52 -4.29 7.18
C LEU A 85 20.08 -2.88 7.63
N ILE A 86 18.90 -2.43 7.19
CA ILE A 86 18.35 -1.11 7.57
C ILE A 86 18.12 -1.04 9.09
N SER A 87 17.65 -2.13 9.70
CA SER A 87 17.37 -2.18 11.15
C SER A 87 18.61 -2.10 12.04
N GLN A 88 19.80 -2.31 11.46
CA GLN A 88 21.09 -2.20 12.17
C GLN A 88 21.68 -0.78 12.10
N ALA A 89 21.08 0.13 11.30
CA ALA A 89 21.51 1.51 11.24
C ALA A 89 21.33 2.23 12.59
N GLU A 90 22.25 3.12 12.94
CA GLU A 90 22.19 3.87 14.20
C GLU A 90 20.98 4.83 14.23
N ASP A 91 20.62 5.39 13.07
CA ASP A 91 19.50 6.29 12.84
C ASP A 91 18.26 5.55 12.29
N PHE A 92 18.10 4.27 12.64
CA PHE A 92 16.96 3.48 12.19
C PHE A 92 15.62 4.08 12.64
N HIS A 93 14.73 4.28 11.67
CA HIS A 93 13.35 4.68 11.89
C HIS A 93 12.36 3.82 11.10
N SER A 94 11.19 3.61 11.70
CA SER A 94 10.11 2.80 11.14
C SER A 94 8.80 3.58 11.25
N TYR A 95 8.12 3.75 10.13
CA TYR A 95 6.82 4.42 10.04
C TYR A 95 5.75 3.48 9.49
N ALA A 96 4.50 3.75 9.85
CA ALA A 96 3.34 2.93 9.50
C ALA A 96 2.14 3.79 9.07
N PRO A 97 2.29 4.67 8.05
CA PRO A 97 1.20 5.51 7.59
C PRO A 97 0.06 4.67 7.01
N VAL A 98 -1.15 5.21 7.12
CA VAL A 98 -2.39 4.55 6.69
C VAL A 98 -3.24 5.48 5.83
N TRP A 99 -4.10 4.90 5.02
CA TRP A 99 -5.04 5.62 4.17
C TRP A 99 -6.45 5.05 4.30
N ASP A 100 -7.44 5.93 4.15
CA ASP A 100 -8.83 5.53 3.95
C ASP A 100 -9.11 5.11 2.50
N GLU A 101 -10.35 4.69 2.19
CA GLU A 101 -10.74 4.24 0.85
C GLU A 101 -10.58 5.32 -0.24
N ASP A 102 -10.60 6.60 0.16
CA ASP A 102 -10.46 7.74 -0.73
C ASP A 102 -8.99 8.17 -0.91
N TRP A 103 -8.05 7.41 -0.36
CA TRP A 103 -6.61 7.72 -0.34
C TRP A 103 -6.24 9.00 0.43
N ASN A 104 -7.03 9.38 1.43
CA ASN A 104 -6.61 10.39 2.39
C ASN A 104 -5.62 9.78 3.38
N ARG A 105 -4.43 10.38 3.48
CA ARG A 105 -3.33 9.89 4.31
C ARG A 105 -3.50 10.32 5.76
N TYR A 106 -3.17 9.41 6.67
CA TYR A 106 -3.02 9.64 8.10
C TYR A 106 -1.66 9.09 8.57
N PRO A 107 -1.06 9.69 9.62
CA PRO A 107 0.26 9.28 10.12
C PRO A 107 0.25 7.86 10.71
N ASP A 108 -0.87 7.44 11.30
CA ASP A 108 -1.03 6.14 11.94
C ASP A 108 -2.52 5.74 12.02
N ALA A 109 -2.77 4.49 12.45
CA ALA A 109 -4.12 3.95 12.57
C ALA A 109 -4.97 4.62 13.65
N GLY A 110 -4.34 5.20 14.68
CA GLY A 110 -5.01 5.90 15.77
C GLY A 110 -5.58 7.24 15.30
N ALA A 111 -4.80 8.01 14.54
CA ALA A 111 -5.24 9.26 13.92
C ALA A 111 -6.39 9.02 12.93
N LEU A 112 -6.32 7.94 12.16
CA LEU A 112 -7.40 7.55 11.25
C LEU A 112 -8.68 7.16 12.00
N ALA A 113 -8.55 6.38 13.08
CA ALA A 113 -9.68 5.99 13.92
C ALA A 113 -10.32 7.20 14.63
N ALA A 114 -9.50 8.17 15.08
CA ALA A 114 -9.98 9.41 15.68
C ALA A 114 -10.77 10.28 14.68
N ALA A 115 -10.47 10.18 13.38
CA ALA A 115 -11.24 10.78 12.31
C ALA A 115 -12.52 10.01 11.95
N GLY A 116 -12.81 8.90 12.64
CA GLY A 116 -14.00 8.06 12.39
C GLY A 116 -13.96 7.31 11.05
N LYS A 117 -12.76 7.08 10.52
CA LYS A 117 -12.53 6.36 9.26
C LYS A 117 -12.08 4.93 9.53
N GLU A 118 -12.11 4.10 8.49
CA GLU A 118 -11.53 2.75 8.51
C GLU A 118 -10.28 2.68 7.66
N THR A 119 -9.29 1.91 8.10
CA THR A 119 -8.06 1.67 7.35
C THR A 119 -8.40 0.86 6.10
N ALA A 120 -8.12 1.41 4.92
CA ALA A 120 -8.25 0.71 3.65
C ALA A 120 -6.89 0.28 3.08
N TYR A 121 -5.87 1.09 3.34
CA TYR A 121 -4.50 0.83 2.92
C TYR A 121 -3.55 1.17 4.06
N ALA A 122 -2.42 0.47 4.12
CA ALA A 122 -1.39 0.70 5.10
C ALA A 122 -0.03 0.45 4.46
N ALA A 123 0.99 1.18 4.92
CA ALA A 123 2.35 0.99 4.46
C ALA A 123 3.31 0.74 5.61
N GLN A 124 4.36 -0.01 5.34
CA GLN A 124 5.55 -0.03 6.16
C GLN A 124 6.62 0.80 5.47
N VAL A 125 7.22 1.69 6.23
CA VAL A 125 8.35 2.52 5.78
C VAL A 125 9.48 2.28 6.75
N LEU A 126 10.62 1.83 6.25
CA LEU A 126 11.84 1.64 7.03
C LEU A 126 12.91 2.53 6.42
N CYS A 127 13.62 3.29 7.24
CA CYS A 127 14.76 4.06 6.78
C CYS A 127 15.91 4.01 7.78
N GLY A 128 17.13 4.10 7.28
CA GLY A 128 18.35 4.16 8.07
C GLY A 128 19.55 4.38 7.17
N THR A 129 20.61 4.94 7.73
CA THR A 129 21.87 5.21 7.05
C THR A 129 22.86 4.08 7.30
N VAL A 130 23.26 3.41 6.23
CA VAL A 130 24.25 2.33 6.25
C VAL A 130 25.37 2.70 5.30
N ASP A 131 26.62 2.73 5.78
CA ASP A 131 27.81 3.06 4.97
C ASP A 131 27.66 4.32 4.09
N HIS A 132 27.20 5.43 4.69
CA HIS A 132 26.92 6.71 4.00
C HIS A 132 25.78 6.66 2.96
N MET A 133 24.96 5.61 2.97
CA MET A 133 23.79 5.49 2.11
C MET A 133 22.52 5.49 2.96
N GLN A 134 21.68 6.50 2.76
CA GLN A 134 20.32 6.50 3.29
C GLN A 134 19.51 5.47 2.53
N MET A 135 19.26 4.34 3.18
CA MET A 135 18.46 3.26 2.63
C MET A 135 17.04 3.42 3.11
N THR A 136 16.10 3.42 2.19
CA THR A 136 14.66 3.48 2.48
C THR A 136 13.96 2.31 1.80
N GLN A 137 13.05 1.65 2.52
CA GLN A 137 12.18 0.59 2.01
C GLN A 137 10.74 0.96 2.34
N ILE A 138 9.88 0.99 1.33
CA ILE A 138 8.46 1.35 1.45
C ILE A 138 7.64 0.22 0.84
N VAL A 139 6.70 -0.30 1.60
CA VAL A 139 5.79 -1.36 1.16
C VAL A 139 4.36 -0.91 1.41
N VAL A 140 3.59 -0.67 0.34
CA VAL A 140 2.19 -0.25 0.41
C VAL A 140 1.28 -1.44 0.15
N MET A 141 0.32 -1.65 1.04
CA MET A 141 -0.57 -2.81 1.02
C MET A 141 -2.02 -2.38 1.13
N ARG A 142 -2.89 -3.17 0.52
CA ARG A 142 -4.31 -3.15 0.83
C ARG A 142 -4.53 -3.78 2.20
N TYR A 143 -5.28 -3.07 3.04
CA TYR A 143 -5.47 -3.39 4.45
C TYR A 143 -6.89 -3.12 4.95
N GLY A 144 -7.88 -3.22 4.05
CA GLY A 144 -9.29 -3.03 4.36
C GLY A 144 -9.85 -4.18 5.21
N ALA A 145 -10.96 -3.95 5.91
CA ALA A 145 -11.59 -4.94 6.80
C ALA A 145 -11.87 -6.31 6.15
N ARG A 146 -12.06 -6.36 4.83
CA ARG A 146 -12.37 -7.59 4.06
C ARG A 146 -11.23 -8.12 3.20
N ASP A 147 -10.18 -7.33 2.98
CA ASP A 147 -9.11 -7.63 2.02
C ASP A 147 -7.79 -7.07 2.59
N LYS A 148 -7.12 -7.89 3.39
CA LYS A 148 -5.85 -7.56 4.07
C LYS A 148 -4.69 -8.36 3.50
N GLY A 149 -3.53 -7.71 3.45
CA GLY A 149 -2.26 -8.38 3.16
C GLY A 149 -1.89 -8.46 1.68
N THR A 150 -2.71 -7.90 0.79
CA THR A 150 -2.33 -7.79 -0.62
C THR A 150 -1.37 -6.63 -0.80
N VAL A 151 -0.10 -6.92 -1.12
CA VAL A 151 0.87 -5.87 -1.48
C VAL A 151 0.50 -5.26 -2.83
N LEU A 152 0.36 -3.94 -2.86
CA LEU A 152 0.01 -3.19 -4.06
C LEU A 152 1.27 -2.69 -4.77
N TYR A 153 2.24 -2.19 -4.00
CA TYR A 153 3.50 -1.68 -4.53
C TYR A 153 4.59 -1.68 -3.46
N ALA A 154 5.84 -1.89 -3.88
CA ALA A 154 7.00 -1.78 -3.01
C ALA A 154 8.10 -0.99 -3.72
N LEU A 155 8.75 -0.11 -2.98
CA LEU A 155 9.79 0.80 -3.46
C LEU A 155 11.00 0.72 -2.52
N ASN A 156 12.17 0.50 -3.11
CA ASN A 156 13.45 0.68 -2.45
C ASN A 156 14.09 1.96 -2.99
N ALA A 157 14.35 2.92 -2.11
CA ALA A 157 14.96 4.20 -2.46
C ALA A 157 16.27 4.36 -1.69
N ASP A 158 17.37 4.45 -2.42
CA ASP A 158 18.72 4.58 -1.86
C ASP A 158 19.31 5.94 -2.27
N GLN A 159 19.76 6.72 -1.28
CA GLN A 159 20.38 8.02 -1.49
C GLN A 159 21.74 8.09 -0.82
N TYR A 160 22.76 8.49 -1.56
CA TYR A 160 24.07 8.75 -0.99
C TYR A 160 24.05 10.04 -0.15
N ILE A 161 24.46 9.94 1.11
CA ILE A 161 24.67 11.07 2.01
C ILE A 161 26.15 11.42 1.96
N LYS A 162 26.48 12.63 1.48
CA LYS A 162 27.86 13.11 1.52
C LYS A 162 28.29 13.29 2.99
N PRO A 163 29.53 12.90 3.34
CA PRO A 163 30.09 13.10 4.67
C PRO A 163 30.23 14.58 5.03
#